data_AF-A0A387H219-F1
#
_entry.id   AF-A0A387H219-F1
#
_cell.length_a   1.000
_cell.length_b   1.000
_cell.length_c   1.000
_cell.angle_alpha   90.00
_cell.angle_beta   90.00
_cell.angle_gamma   90.00
#
_symmetry.space_group_name_H-M   'P 1'
#
loop_
_entity.id
_entity.type
_entity.pdbx_description
1 polymer ?
#
loop_
_entity_poly.entity_id
_entity_poly.type
_entity_poly.pdbx_seq_one_letter_code
_entity_poly.pdbx_strand_id
1 'polypeptide(L)'
;MRQLYLDLASDDKAGPLMAWNYVVGIRQFIAELSTFPKRGTVRDGLIPGLRIIGYRRSVSIAFVVEDAHVLVLGVFYGGQDITVEALEGRL
;
A
#
# COMPACT_ATOMS: atom_id res chain seq x y z
N MET A 1 0.72 -0.56 8.59
CA MET A 1 -0.68 -0.31 9.02
C MET A 1 -0.84 0.21 10.44
N ARG A 2 -0.22 -0.40 11.47
CA ARG A 2 -0.34 0.08 12.86
C ARG A 2 0.02 1.56 13.02
N GLN A 3 1.13 2.01 12.43
CA GLN A 3 1.55 3.42 12.52
C GLN A 3 0.54 4.37 11.86
N LEU A 4 0.03 4.03 10.68
CA LEU A 4 -1.03 4.80 10.01
C LEU A 4 -2.31 4.88 10.87
N TYR A 5 -2.70 3.77 11.50
CA TYR A 5 -3.84 3.78 12.42
C TYR A 5 -3.59 4.76 13.57
N LEU A 6 -2.45 4.67 14.25
CA LEU A 6 -2.13 5.53 15.40
C LEU A 6 -2.08 7.01 15.00
N ASP A 7 -1.54 7.31 13.83
CA ASP A 7 -1.48 8.67 13.28
C ASP A 7 -2.88 9.26 13.04
N LEU A 8 -3.78 8.49 12.42
CA LEU A 8 -5.13 8.93 12.12
C LEU A 8 -6.09 8.87 13.31
N ALA A 9 -5.83 8.00 14.29
CA ALA A 9 -6.72 7.75 15.41
C ALA A 9 -6.76 8.90 16.42
N SER A 10 -5.81 9.83 16.34
CA SER A 10 -5.81 11.04 17.16
C SER A 10 -7.02 11.93 16.82
N ASP A 11 -7.61 12.55 17.85
CA ASP A 11 -8.84 13.35 17.73
C ASP A 11 -8.62 14.66 16.95
N ASP A 12 -7.40 15.17 16.90
CA ASP A 12 -7.00 16.30 16.06
C ASP A 12 -6.93 15.95 14.56
N LYS A 13 -6.99 14.66 14.22
CA LYS A 13 -7.04 14.17 12.84
C LYS A 13 -8.43 13.64 12.48
N ALA A 14 -8.64 12.35 12.65
CA ALA A 14 -9.85 11.67 12.17
C ALA A 14 -10.58 10.89 13.28
N GLY A 15 -9.91 10.66 14.41
CA GLY A 15 -10.41 9.84 15.50
C GLY A 15 -10.38 8.33 15.21
N PRO A 16 -10.57 7.49 16.26
CA PRO A 16 -10.29 6.05 16.17
C PRO A 16 -11.18 5.29 15.17
N LEU A 17 -12.46 5.67 15.06
CA LEU A 17 -13.41 5.01 14.16
C LEU A 17 -13.04 5.22 12.68
N MET A 18 -12.68 6.45 12.31
CA MET A 18 -12.28 6.76 10.94
C MET A 18 -10.93 6.14 10.61
N ALA A 19 -9.97 6.17 11.54
CA ALA A 19 -8.70 5.49 11.39
C ALA A 19 -8.87 3.98 11.14
N TRP A 20 -9.76 3.33 11.88
CA TRP A 20 -10.10 1.93 11.68
C TRP A 20 -10.68 1.67 10.30
N ASN A 21 -11.73 2.42 9.92
CA ASN A 21 -12.37 2.28 8.61
C ASN A 21 -11.40 2.52 7.46
N TYR A 22 -10.47 3.46 7.61
CA TYR A 22 -9.46 3.75 6.62
C TYR A 22 -8.48 2.58 6.44
N VAL A 23 -7.98 2.00 7.54
CA VAL A 23 -7.09 0.82 7.48
C VAL A 23 -7.81 -0.40 6.94
N VAL A 24 -9.07 -0.64 7.33
CA VAL A 24 -9.89 -1.74 6.80
C VAL A 24 -10.09 -1.56 5.29
N GLY A 25 -10.40 -0.35 4.83
CA GLY A 25 -10.56 -0.05 3.41
C GLY A 25 -9.29 -0.31 2.60
N ILE A 26 -8.11 0.02 3.13
CA ILE A 26 -6.84 -0.31 2.46
C ILE A 26 -6.67 -1.84 2.37
N ARG A 27 -6.95 -2.58 3.44
CA ARG A 27 -6.83 -4.05 3.44
C ARG A 27 -7.77 -4.70 2.43
N GLN A 28 -9.01 -4.23 2.34
CA GLN A 28 -9.98 -4.69 1.34
C GLN A 28 -9.48 -4.40 -0.07
N PHE A 29 -9.00 -3.19 -0.33
CA PHE A 29 -8.46 -2.81 -1.64
C PHE A 29 -7.25 -3.65 -2.05
N ILE A 30 -6.36 -3.98 -1.10
CA ILE A 30 -5.25 -4.92 -1.34
C ILE A 30 -5.78 -6.32 -1.68
N ALA A 31 -6.76 -6.82 -0.93
CA ALA A 31 -7.33 -8.14 -1.18
C ALA A 31 -7.94 -8.23 -2.59
N GLU A 32 -8.61 -7.18 -3.06
CA GLU A 32 -9.17 -7.11 -4.41
C GLU A 32 -8.10 -7.21 -5.52
N LEU A 33 -6.81 -6.98 -5.24
CA LEU A 33 -5.74 -7.15 -6.23
C LEU A 33 -5.66 -8.60 -6.73
N SER A 34 -6.14 -9.60 -5.97
CA SER A 34 -6.17 -10.99 -6.46
C SER A 34 -7.05 -11.18 -7.70
N THR A 35 -8.13 -10.40 -7.85
CA THR A 35 -9.06 -10.52 -8.99
C THR A 35 -8.45 -9.97 -10.27
N PHE A 36 -7.73 -8.86 -10.17
CA PHE A 36 -7.04 -8.23 -11.30
C PHE A 36 -5.64 -7.78 -10.83
N PRO A 37 -4.66 -8.70 -10.81
CA PRO A 37 -3.36 -8.45 -10.19
C PRO A 37 -2.47 -7.51 -11.00
N LYS A 38 -2.68 -7.40 -12.31
CA LYS A 38 -1.89 -6.56 -13.20
C LYS A 38 -2.36 -5.09 -13.25
N ARG A 39 -3.11 -4.64 -12.22
CA ARG A 39 -3.49 -3.22 -12.04
C ARG A 39 -2.30 -2.37 -11.58
N GLY A 40 -2.48 -1.06 -11.56
CA GLY A 40 -1.46 -0.10 -11.15
C GLY A 40 -0.43 0.20 -12.26
N THR A 41 0.42 1.17 -11.96
CA THR A 41 1.50 1.59 -12.86
C THR A 41 2.71 0.71 -12.63
N VAL A 42 3.23 0.12 -13.70
CA VAL A 42 4.53 -0.56 -13.67
C VAL A 42 5.61 0.50 -13.50
N ARG A 43 6.46 0.32 -12.48
CA ARG A 43 7.60 1.17 -12.17
C ARG A 43 8.85 0.32 -12.30
N ASP A 44 9.17 -0.02 -13.54
CA ASP A 44 10.36 -0.78 -13.86
C ASP A 44 11.61 0.01 -13.43
N GLY A 45 12.44 -0.64 -12.62
CA GLY A 45 13.63 -0.08 -11.99
C GLY A 45 14.51 -1.21 -11.49
N LEU A 46 15.04 -1.10 -10.27
CA LEU A 46 15.86 -2.18 -9.67
C LEU A 46 15.06 -3.41 -9.27
N ILE A 47 13.75 -3.28 -8.99
CA ILE A 47 12.86 -4.39 -8.66
C ILE A 47 12.02 -4.72 -9.90
N PRO A 48 12.28 -5.85 -10.59
CA PRO A 48 11.53 -6.23 -11.78
C PRO A 48 10.05 -6.42 -11.50
N GLY A 49 9.18 -5.90 -12.37
CA GLY A 49 7.73 -6.09 -12.24
C GLY A 49 7.10 -5.33 -11.08
N LEU A 50 7.84 -4.42 -10.43
CA LEU A 50 7.32 -3.54 -9.38
C LEU A 50 6.13 -2.72 -9.91
N ARG A 51 5.04 -2.76 -9.16
CA ARG A 51 3.81 -2.02 -9.45
C ARG A 51 3.48 -1.10 -8.29
N ILE A 52 2.98 0.08 -8.64
CA ILE A 52 2.44 1.03 -7.68
C ILE A 52 0.98 1.32 -8.04
N ILE A 53 0.10 1.23 -7.05
CA ILE A 53 -1.29 1.63 -7.17
C ILE A 53 -1.67 2.57 -6.03
N GLY A 54 -2.44 3.61 -6.37
CA GLY A 54 -2.93 4.58 -5.40
C GLY A 54 -4.26 4.14 -4.76
N TYR A 55 -4.41 4.43 -3.46
CA TYR A 55 -5.69 4.35 -2.74
C TYR A 55 -6.04 5.74 -2.19
N ARG A 56 -7.25 6.21 -2.51
CA ARG A 56 -7.83 7.50 -2.06
C ARG A 56 -6.85 8.70 -2.13
N ARG A 57 -5.99 8.72 -3.17
CA ARG A 57 -4.99 9.78 -3.45
C ARG A 57 -3.98 10.07 -2.34
N SER A 58 -3.95 9.26 -1.28
CA SER A 58 -3.17 9.52 -0.07
C SER A 58 -2.32 8.33 0.34
N VAL A 59 -2.55 7.17 -0.28
CA VAL A 59 -1.79 5.94 -0.06
C VAL A 59 -1.26 5.45 -1.40
N SER A 60 0.02 5.08 -1.42
CA SER A 60 0.65 4.32 -2.50
C SER A 60 0.96 2.91 -2.00
N ILE A 61 0.61 1.91 -2.78
CA ILE A 61 0.83 0.49 -2.47
C ILE A 61 1.82 -0.04 -3.49
N ALA A 62 2.98 -0.48 -3.01
CA ALA A 62 4.02 -1.11 -3.83
C ALA A 62 3.89 -2.63 -3.72
N PHE A 63 3.85 -3.31 -4.86
CA PHE A 63 3.67 -4.76 -4.91
C PHE A 63 4.27 -5.35 -6.18
N VAL A 64 4.52 -6.66 -6.18
CA VAL A 64 4.87 -7.46 -7.36
C VAL A 64 3.81 -8.54 -7.58
N VAL A 65 3.75 -9.04 -8.81
CA VAL A 65 2.88 -10.15 -9.19
C VAL A 65 3.78 -11.30 -9.61
N GLU A 66 3.74 -12.39 -8.86
CA GLU A 66 4.54 -13.59 -9.10
C GLU A 66 3.60 -14.77 -9.32
N ASP A 67 3.65 -15.37 -10.51
CA ASP A 67 2.73 -16.42 -10.96
C ASP A 67 1.25 -16.05 -10.70
N ALA A 68 0.64 -16.63 -9.67
CA ALA A 68 -0.74 -16.42 -9.25
C ALA A 68 -0.89 -15.59 -7.95
N HIS A 69 0.20 -15.02 -7.44
CA HIS A 69 0.25 -14.32 -6.17
C HIS A 69 0.55 -12.82 -6.34
N VAL A 70 0.00 -12.03 -5.41
CA VAL A 70 0.33 -10.61 -5.25
C VAL A 70 1.11 -10.46 -3.96
N LEU A 71 2.38 -10.06 -4.07
CA LEU A 71 3.23 -9.79 -2.92
C LEU A 71 3.26 -8.28 -2.66
N VAL A 72 2.66 -7.85 -1.56
CA VAL A 72 2.67 -6.44 -1.15
C VAL A 72 3.97 -6.14 -0.42
N LEU A 73 4.83 -5.35 -1.05
CA LEU A 73 6.14 -4.95 -0.52
C LEU A 73 6.04 -3.75 0.43
N GLY A 74 5.02 -2.91 0.28
CA GLY A 74 4.88 -1.76 1.16
C GLY A 74 3.62 -0.95 0.93
N VAL A 75 3.22 -0.25 1.99
CA VAL A 75 2.14 0.74 1.92
C VAL A 75 2.61 2.05 2.53
N PHE A 76 2.57 3.09 1.70
CA PHE A 76 3.18 4.39 1.94
C PHE A 76 2.07 5.44 2.00
N TYR A 77 1.99 6.20 3.09
CA TYR A 77 0.93 7.18 3.32
C TYR A 77 1.49 8.60 3.30
N GLY A 78 0.68 9.56 2.87
CA GLY A 78 0.97 11.00 3.07
C GLY A 78 2.19 11.49 2.30
N GLY A 79 2.50 10.88 1.14
CA GLY A 79 3.64 11.28 0.31
C GLY A 79 4.98 10.70 0.76
N GLN A 80 4.98 9.68 1.63
CA GLN A 80 6.19 8.90 1.93
C GLN A 80 6.88 8.40 0.65
N ASP A 81 8.20 8.57 0.61
CA ASP A 81 9.01 8.11 -0.51
C ASP A 81 9.00 6.58 -0.61
N ILE A 82 8.95 6.11 -1.85
CA ILE A 82 9.10 4.69 -2.20
C ILE A 82 10.54 4.51 -2.66
N THR A 83 11.41 4.13 -1.73
CA THR A 83 12.83 3.87 -2.02
C THR A 83 13.07 2.37 -2.18
N VAL A 84 14.16 2.02 -2.87
CA VAL A 84 14.50 0.61 -3.13
C VAL A 84 14.89 -0.10 -1.84
N GLU A 85 15.61 0.57 -0.95
CA GLU A 85 16.04 0.05 0.34
C GLU A 85 14.83 -0.30 1.24
N ALA A 86 13.75 0.47 1.12
CA ALA A 86 12.50 0.21 1.85
C ALA A 86 11.74 -1.02 1.32
N LEU A 87 12.07 -1.50 0.12
CA LEU A 87 11.39 -2.59 -0.58
C LEU A 87 12.22 -3.88 -0.65
N GLU A 88 13.55 -3.80 -0.82
CA GLU A 88 14.43 -4.97 -1.05
C GLU A 88 14.40 -6.00 0.08
N GLY A 89 14.29 -5.57 1.34
CA GLY A 89 14.20 -6.48 2.48
C GLY A 89 12.84 -7.20 2.64
N ARG A 90 11.96 -7.13 1.63
CA ARG A 90 10.57 -7.59 1.69
C ARG A 90 10.13 -8.42 0.48
N LEU A 91 11.08 -8.75 -0.40
CA LEU A 91 10.94 -9.76 -1.46
C LEU A 91 11.10 -11.16 -0.88
#